data_AF-A0A8S3JP16-F1
#
_entry.id   AF-A0A8S3JP16-F1
#
_cell.length_a   1.000
_cell.length_b   1.000
_cell.length_c   1.000
_cell.angle_alpha   90.00
_cell.angle_beta   90.00
_cell.angle_gamma   90.00
#
_symmetry.space_group_name_H-M   'P 1'
#
loop_
_entity.id
_entity.type
_entity.pdbx_description
1 polymer ?
#
loop_
_entity_poly.entity_id
_entity_poly.type
_entity_poly.pdbx_seq_one_letter_code
_entity_poly.pdbx_strand_id
1 'polypeptide(L)'
;ILDCLKENHNKVSAPCFARLRKREKLDVILPENDYSLMSKCATVIQKYCSNENKQNVLSCLRHNINQDAMPNVCRRILYHRLMVLNS
;
A
#
# COMPACT_ATOMS: atom_id res chain seq x y z
N ILE A 1 3.20 -16.97 6.53
CA ILE A 1 4.65 -17.19 6.81
C ILE A 1 5.35 -15.90 7.19
N LEU A 2 5.22 -14.81 6.41
CA LEU A 2 5.80 -13.50 6.77
C LEU A 2 5.32 -12.97 8.14
N ASP A 3 4.04 -13.10 8.47
CA ASP A 3 3.52 -12.63 9.77
C ASP A 3 4.07 -13.44 10.96
N CYS A 4 4.26 -14.74 10.79
CA CYS A 4 4.92 -15.60 11.78
C CYS A 4 6.37 -15.16 12.06
N LEU A 5 7.10 -14.71 11.02
CA LEU A 5 8.46 -14.16 11.18
C LEU A 5 8.48 -12.81 11.92
N LYS A 6 7.41 -12.03 11.85
CA LYS A 6 7.28 -10.75 12.60
C LYS A 6 7.01 -11.00 14.08
N GLU A 7 6.11 -11.93 14.37
CA GLU A 7 5.74 -12.30 15.74
C GLU A 7 6.92 -12.91 16.49
N ASN A 8 7.82 -13.59 15.78
CA ASN A 8 9.01 -14.22 16.35
C ASN A 8 10.30 -13.43 16.11
N HIS A 9 10.25 -12.09 16.06
CA HIS A 9 11.41 -11.22 15.80
C HIS A 9 12.66 -11.48 16.67
N ASN A 10 12.44 -11.94 17.90
CA ASN A 10 13.44 -12.36 18.88
C ASN A 10 14.14 -13.69 18.53
N LYS A 11 13.57 -14.49 17.63
CA LYS A 11 14.15 -15.74 17.10
C LYS A 11 14.78 -15.56 15.72
N VAL A 12 14.76 -14.35 15.16
CA VAL A 12 15.35 -14.04 13.86
C VAL A 12 16.60 -13.21 14.08
N SER A 13 17.67 -13.47 13.31
CA SER A 13 18.90 -12.70 13.41
C SER A 13 18.65 -11.23 13.05
N ALA A 14 19.35 -10.31 13.72
CA ALA A 14 19.20 -8.87 13.49
C ALA A 14 19.35 -8.45 12.00
N PRO A 15 20.28 -9.03 11.20
CA PRO A 15 20.37 -8.73 9.76
C PRO A 15 19.15 -9.20 8.97
N CYS A 16 18.57 -10.35 9.33
CA CYS A 16 17.37 -10.87 8.68
C CYS A 16 16.15 -10.01 9.04
N PHE A 17 16.02 -9.60 10.30
CA PHE A 17 14.95 -8.72 10.74
C PHE A 17 15.04 -7.32 10.11
N ALA A 18 16.25 -6.79 9.93
CA ALA A 18 16.47 -5.55 9.18
C ALA A 18 16.03 -5.65 7.71
N ARG A 19 16.30 -6.80 7.05
CA ARG A 19 15.81 -7.07 5.69
C ARG A 19 14.30 -7.25 5.65
N LEU A 20 13.70 -7.87 6.66
CA LEU A 20 12.26 -8.02 6.81
C LEU A 20 11.58 -6.64 6.91
N ARG A 21 12.06 -5.76 7.80
CA ARG A 21 11.59 -4.36 7.92
C ARG A 21 11.81 -3.55 6.66
N LYS A 22 12.96 -3.72 5.99
CA LYS A 22 13.23 -3.03 4.72
C LYS A 22 12.25 -3.48 3.65
N ARG A 23 11.93 -4.78 3.60
CA ARG A 23 10.91 -5.33 2.72
C ARG A 23 9.52 -4.81 3.08
N GLU A 24 9.15 -4.71 4.34
CA GLU A 24 7.88 -4.10 4.76
C GLU A 24 7.78 -2.63 4.35
N LYS A 25 8.84 -1.84 4.56
CA LYS A 25 8.88 -0.46 4.08
C LYS A 25 8.71 -0.39 2.57
N LEU A 26 9.34 -1.30 1.82
CA LEU A 26 9.19 -1.39 0.37
C LEU A 26 7.79 -1.87 -0.05
N ASP A 27 7.15 -2.78 0.70
CA ASP A 27 5.79 -3.25 0.45
C ASP A 27 4.74 -2.14 0.70
N VAL A 28 5.00 -1.24 1.67
CA VAL A 28 4.20 -0.02 1.88
C VAL A 28 4.37 0.97 0.72
N ILE A 29 5.53 0.96 0.07
CA ILE A 29 5.91 1.88 -1.01
C ILE A 29 5.54 1.33 -2.41
N LEU A 30 5.46 0.01 -2.60
CA LEU A 30 5.20 -0.62 -3.90
C LEU A 30 3.70 -1.00 -4.02
N PRO A 31 2.92 -0.32 -4.88
CA PRO A 31 1.49 -0.60 -5.10
C PRO A 31 1.19 -2.04 -5.55
N GLU A 32 2.20 -2.73 -6.06
CA GLU A 32 2.17 -4.08 -6.60
C GLU A 32 2.20 -5.21 -5.56
N ASN A 33 2.58 -4.92 -4.30
CA ASN A 33 2.50 -5.88 -3.19
C ASN A 33 1.34 -5.62 -2.22
N ASP A 34 0.61 -4.53 -2.40
CA ASP A 34 -0.48 -4.15 -1.51
C ASP A 34 -1.85 -4.62 -2.04
N TYR A 35 -2.04 -5.94 -2.01
CA TYR A 35 -3.31 -6.59 -2.37
C TYR A 35 -4.50 -5.97 -1.62
N SER A 36 -4.28 -5.46 -0.40
CA SER A 36 -5.29 -4.75 0.37
C SER A 36 -5.68 -3.44 -0.32
N LEU A 37 -4.71 -2.59 -0.72
CA LEU A 37 -4.99 -1.36 -1.47
C LEU A 37 -5.67 -1.66 -2.81
N MET A 38 -5.10 -2.55 -3.63
CA MET A 38 -5.65 -2.87 -4.96
C MET A 38 -7.09 -3.38 -4.88
N SER A 39 -7.39 -4.28 -3.94
CA SER A 39 -8.76 -4.79 -3.76
C SER A 39 -9.72 -3.74 -3.20
N LYS A 40 -9.29 -2.95 -2.22
CA LYS A 40 -10.14 -1.91 -1.61
C LYS A 40 -10.37 -0.71 -2.51
N CYS A 41 -9.49 -0.47 -3.48
CA CYS A 41 -9.55 0.64 -4.42
C CYS A 41 -10.01 0.22 -5.83
N ALA A 42 -10.32 -1.08 -6.05
CA ALA A 42 -10.56 -1.67 -7.37
C ALA A 42 -11.57 -0.88 -8.23
N THR A 43 -12.67 -0.41 -7.65
CA THR A 43 -13.72 0.34 -8.35
C THR A 43 -13.19 1.64 -8.97
N VAL A 44 -12.40 2.43 -8.23
CA VAL A 44 -11.79 3.65 -8.78
C VAL A 44 -10.67 3.30 -9.75
N ILE A 45 -9.88 2.26 -9.47
CA ILE A 45 -8.79 1.85 -10.35
C ILE A 45 -9.34 1.50 -11.73
N GLN A 46 -10.38 0.66 -11.79
CA GLN A 46 -11.01 0.30 -13.07
C GLN A 46 -11.63 1.51 -13.78
N LYS A 47 -12.25 2.44 -13.03
CA LYS A 47 -13.00 3.54 -13.62
C LYS A 47 -12.12 4.72 -14.07
N TYR A 48 -11.02 4.98 -13.37
CA TYR A 48 -10.21 6.20 -13.58
C TYR A 48 -8.71 5.94 -13.79
N CYS A 49 -8.18 4.79 -13.37
CA CYS A 49 -6.73 4.51 -13.40
C CYS A 49 -6.38 3.24 -14.20
N SER A 50 -7.29 2.75 -15.05
CA SER A 50 -7.12 1.48 -15.78
C SER A 50 -6.00 1.52 -16.82
N ASN A 51 -5.70 2.72 -17.34
CA ASN A 51 -4.63 2.96 -18.32
C ASN A 51 -3.32 3.43 -17.68
N GLU A 52 -3.27 3.56 -16.35
CA GLU A 52 -2.07 4.03 -15.66
C GLU A 52 -1.05 2.91 -15.49
N ASN A 53 0.22 3.26 -15.66
CA ASN A 53 1.30 2.37 -15.28
C ASN A 53 1.22 2.06 -13.79
N LYS A 54 1.58 0.83 -13.38
CA LYS A 54 1.49 0.38 -11.98
C LYS A 54 2.17 1.33 -10.98
N GLN A 55 3.27 1.98 -11.40
CA GLN A 55 4.00 2.98 -10.63
C GLN A 55 3.20 4.28 -10.40
N ASN A 56 2.25 4.59 -11.28
CA ASN A 56 1.45 5.81 -11.27
C ASN A 56 0.05 5.63 -10.65
N VAL A 57 -0.41 4.38 -10.46
CA VAL A 57 -1.76 4.13 -9.93
C VAL A 57 -1.99 4.84 -8.58
N LEU A 58 -0.97 4.89 -7.72
CA LEU A 58 -1.08 5.60 -6.44
C LEU A 58 -1.32 7.12 -6.63
N SER A 59 -0.63 7.73 -7.61
CA SER A 59 -0.81 9.13 -7.97
C SER A 59 -2.19 9.38 -8.56
N CYS A 60 -2.66 8.49 -9.43
CA CYS A 60 -4.01 8.57 -9.99
C CYS A 60 -5.10 8.44 -8.89
N LEU A 61 -4.92 7.52 -7.95
CA LEU A 61 -5.81 7.35 -6.79
C LEU A 61 -5.87 8.61 -5.93
N ARG A 62 -4.72 9.29 -5.73
CA ARG A 62 -4.66 10.56 -5.00
C ARG A 62 -5.44 11.68 -5.69
N HIS A 63 -5.29 11.81 -7.01
CA HIS A 63 -6.04 12.83 -7.78
C HIS A 63 -7.55 12.56 -7.78
N ASN A 64 -7.96 11.30 -7.67
CA ASN A 64 -9.37 10.88 -7.71
C ASN A 64 -9.96 10.61 -6.31
N ILE A 65 -9.35 11.10 -5.23
CA ILE A 65 -9.74 10.77 -3.84
C ILE A 65 -11.17 11.23 -3.47
N ASN A 66 -11.67 12.27 -4.14
CA ASN A 66 -12.97 12.87 -3.91
C ASN A 66 -14.07 12.34 -4.85
N GLN A 67 -13.75 11.42 -5.77
CA GLN A 67 -14.74 10.85 -6.69
C GLN A 67 -15.75 9.98 -5.93
N ASP A 68 -17.01 9.99 -6.36
CA ASP A 68 -18.07 9.17 -5.73
C ASP A 68 -17.78 7.67 -5.80
N ALA A 69 -17.07 7.23 -6.85
CA ALA A 69 -16.69 5.84 -6.97
C ALA A 69 -15.62 5.42 -5.96
N MET A 70 -15.00 6.37 -5.23
CA MET A 70 -13.93 6.11 -4.25
C MET A 70 -14.50 5.46 -2.99
N PRO A 71 -14.18 4.20 -2.71
CA PRO A 71 -14.67 3.55 -1.50
C PRO A 71 -14.08 4.22 -0.26
N ASN A 72 -14.91 4.44 0.76
CA ASN A 72 -14.48 5.07 2.02
C ASN A 72 -13.26 4.37 2.65
N VAL A 73 -13.17 3.04 2.50
CA VAL A 73 -12.04 2.24 2.98
C VAL A 73 -10.75 2.57 2.20
N CYS A 74 -10.81 2.65 0.87
CA CYS A 74 -9.68 3.08 0.05
C CYS A 74 -9.23 4.50 0.41
N ARG A 75 -10.19 5.42 0.54
CA ARG A 75 -9.93 6.82 0.92
C ARG A 75 -9.17 6.92 2.24
N ARG A 76 -9.58 6.16 3.27
CA ARG A 76 -8.90 6.11 4.58
C ARG A 76 -7.47 5.58 4.46
N ILE A 77 -7.24 4.53 3.67
CA ILE A 77 -5.90 3.97 3.44
C ILE A 77 -5.00 4.99 2.73
N LEU A 78 -5.50 5.67 1.70
CA LEU A 78 -4.75 6.71 0.98
C LEU A 78 -4.37 7.86 1.92
N TYR A 79 -5.30 8.36 2.74
CA TYR A 79 -4.97 9.39 3.74
C TYR A 79 -3.90 8.94 4.72
N HIS A 80 -3.99 7.72 5.26
CA HIS A 80 -2.96 7.21 6.17
C HIS A 80 -1.58 7.14 5.52
N ARG A 81 -1.50 6.67 4.26
CA ARG A 81 -0.22 6.61 3.53
C ARG A 81 0.35 7.99 3.23
N LEU A 82 -0.49 8.92 2.79
CA LEU A 82 -0.07 10.28 2.47
C LEU A 82 0.38 11.04 3.72
N MET A 83 -0.21 10.79 4.88
CA MET A 83 0.24 11.34 6.16
C MET A 83 1.63 10.81 6.53
N VAL A 84 1.86 9.49 6.43
CA VAL A 84 3.16 8.86 6.76
C VAL A 84 4.28 9.29 5.80
N LEU A 85 3.98 9.56 4.53
CA LEU A 85 4.97 10.00 3.54
C LEU A 85 5.37 11.48 3.68
N ASN A 86 4.63 12.29 4.44
CA ASN A 86 4.95 13.71 4.70
C ASN A 86 5.51 13.94 6.12
N SER A 87 5.93 12.89 6.82
CA SER A 87 6.50 12.94 8.18
C SER A 87 7.94 12.46 8.23
#